data_AF-A0A925ZJT3-F1
#
_entry.id   AF-A0A925ZJT3-F1
#
_cell.length_a   1.000
_cell.length_b   1.000
_cell.length_c   1.000
_cell.angle_alpha   90.00
_cell.angle_beta   90.00
_cell.angle_gamma   90.00
#
_symmetry.space_group_name_H-M   'P 1'
#
loop_
_entity.id
_entity.type
_entity.pdbx_description
1 polymer ?
#
loop_
_entity_poly.entity_id
_entity_poly.type
_entity_poly.pdbx_seq_one_letter_code
_entity_poly.pdbx_strand_id
1 'polypeptide(L)'
;MAWLFEILLVVLDPVTSSAVAAVVVGQPELAPELVHICRRESHCRWIGAHATDAWAGTRMFRNAVRVGWLDPGCKFHRGARPRFSTRGVHGLSAAYSLRFIGTCLPPEVLDVPLVSAIAAARRAREQCRRYAACTTETRRRMWVGAQRYDRMRRARPSMAQPGVG
;
A
#
# COMPACT_ATOMS: atom_id res chain seq x y z
N MET A 1 -9.68 23.41 -16.31
CA MET A 1 -10.10 22.46 -15.25
C MET A 1 -9.18 21.25 -15.09
N ALA A 2 -8.47 20.76 -16.12
CA ALA A 2 -7.51 19.65 -15.99
C ALA A 2 -6.28 19.97 -15.10
N TRP A 3 -5.80 21.22 -15.14
CA TRP A 3 -4.59 21.66 -14.42
C TRP A 3 -4.70 21.63 -12.88
N LEU A 4 -5.89 21.78 -12.31
CA LEU A 4 -6.09 21.70 -10.85
C LEU A 4 -5.94 20.27 -10.31
N PHE A 5 -6.32 19.27 -11.10
CA PHE A 5 -6.19 17.84 -10.74
C PHE A 5 -4.74 17.37 -10.78
N GLU A 6 -3.94 17.87 -11.72
CA GLU A 6 -2.51 17.57 -11.80
C GLU A 6 -1.71 18.23 -10.68
N ILE A 7 -2.10 19.43 -10.23
CA ILE A 7 -1.50 20.10 -9.06
C ILE A 7 -1.90 19.39 -7.74
N LEU A 8 -3.15 18.98 -7.59
CA LEU A 8 -3.62 18.24 -6.41
C LEU A 8 -2.89 16.89 -6.21
N LEU A 9 -2.44 16.25 -7.29
CA LEU A 9 -1.64 15.02 -7.22
C LEU A 9 -0.24 15.26 -6.64
N VAL A 10 0.28 16.49 -6.69
CA VAL A 10 1.64 16.83 -6.25
C VAL A 10 1.65 17.57 -4.90
N VAL A 11 0.54 18.18 -4.48
CA VAL A 11 0.51 19.10 -3.33
C VAL A 11 0.04 18.44 -2.02
N LEU A 12 -0.76 17.38 -2.06
CA LEU A 12 -1.25 16.77 -0.82
C LEU A 12 -0.13 16.00 -0.09
N ASP A 13 0.11 16.38 1.16
CA ASP A 13 0.99 15.63 2.04
C ASP A 13 0.47 14.19 2.23
N PRO A 14 1.32 13.24 2.66
CA PRO A 14 0.91 11.84 2.79
C PRO A 14 -0.24 11.57 3.77
N VAL A 15 -0.40 12.39 4.82
CA VAL A 15 -1.51 12.25 5.77
C VAL A 15 -2.82 12.69 5.11
N THR A 16 -2.83 13.88 4.49
CA THR A 16 -4.01 14.37 3.77
C THR A 16 -4.38 13.45 2.60
N SER A 17 -3.39 12.97 1.85
CA SER A 17 -3.56 11.97 0.79
C SER A 17 -4.25 10.69 1.29
N SER A 18 -3.89 10.22 2.48
CA SER A 18 -4.50 9.04 3.11
C SER A 18 -5.99 9.25 3.39
N ALA A 19 -6.36 10.42 3.94
CA ALA A 19 -7.74 10.75 4.24
C ALA A 19 -8.57 10.95 2.96
N VAL A 20 -8.05 11.70 1.98
CA VAL A 20 -8.72 11.93 0.69
C VAL A 20 -8.94 10.63 -0.06
N ALA A 21 -7.95 9.73 -0.10
CA ALA A 21 -8.09 8.45 -0.77
C ALA A 21 -9.21 7.58 -0.18
N ALA A 22 -9.37 7.57 1.14
CA ALA A 22 -10.45 6.86 1.82
C ALA A 22 -11.83 7.34 1.33
N VAL A 23 -12.01 8.66 1.23
CA VAL A 23 -13.23 9.27 0.68
C VAL A 23 -13.41 8.93 -0.80
N VAL A 24 -12.36 9.06 -1.62
CA VAL A 24 -12.39 8.76 -3.06
C VAL A 24 -12.80 7.33 -3.36
N VAL A 25 -12.46 6.36 -2.51
CA VAL A 25 -12.87 4.96 -2.70
C VAL A 25 -14.23 4.61 -2.07
N GLY A 26 -14.90 5.59 -1.47
CA GLY A 26 -16.20 5.44 -0.80
C GLY A 26 -16.14 4.75 0.56
N GLN A 27 -14.99 4.81 1.25
CA GLN A 27 -14.75 4.16 2.54
C GLN A 27 -14.00 5.09 3.50
N PRO A 28 -14.62 6.20 3.94
CA PRO A 28 -13.98 7.19 4.80
C PRO A 28 -13.43 6.60 6.12
N GLU A 29 -14.03 5.52 6.61
CA GLU A 29 -13.58 4.78 7.79
C GLU A 29 -12.18 4.16 7.65
N LEU A 30 -11.65 4.04 6.44
CA LEU A 30 -10.27 3.58 6.21
C LEU A 30 -9.22 4.65 6.51
N ALA A 31 -9.58 5.93 6.59
CA ALA A 31 -8.60 7.02 6.73
C ALA A 31 -7.64 6.82 7.92
N PRO A 32 -8.08 6.48 9.16
CA PRO A 32 -7.17 6.27 10.27
C PRO A 32 -6.20 5.09 10.05
N GLU A 33 -6.66 4.03 9.39
CA GLU A 33 -5.82 2.87 9.06
C GLU A 33 -4.76 3.23 8.01
N LEU A 34 -5.13 3.98 6.96
CA LEU A 34 -4.19 4.41 5.93
C LEU A 34 -3.12 5.34 6.51
N VAL A 35 -3.51 6.30 7.36
CA VAL A 35 -2.56 7.16 8.09
C VAL A 35 -1.64 6.32 8.98
N HIS A 36 -2.16 5.28 9.65
CA HIS A 36 -1.35 4.38 10.46
C HIS A 36 -0.32 3.60 9.61
N ILE A 37 -0.73 3.09 8.44
CA ILE A 37 0.18 2.42 7.49
C ILE A 37 1.27 3.40 7.03
N CYS A 38 0.88 4.59 6.58
CA CYS A 38 1.80 5.65 6.16
C CYS A 38 2.87 5.96 7.23
N ARG A 39 2.46 6.13 8.50
CA ARG A 39 3.38 6.39 9.62
C ARG A 39 4.35 5.22 9.85
N ARG A 40 3.90 3.98 9.70
CA ARG A 40 4.72 2.79 9.91
C ARG A 40 5.74 2.57 8.78
N GLU A 41 5.31 2.74 7.53
CA GLU A 41 6.11 2.36 6.35
C GLU A 41 7.11 3.43 5.94
N SER A 42 6.79 4.71 6.15
CA SER A 42 7.62 5.82 5.67
C SER A 42 7.74 6.98 6.64
N HIS A 43 7.22 6.86 7.86
CA HIS A 43 6.99 8.01 8.75
C HIS A 43 6.17 9.13 8.07
N CYS A 44 5.29 8.76 7.14
CA CYS A 44 4.57 9.68 6.27
C CYS A 44 5.47 10.68 5.53
N ARG A 45 6.67 10.25 5.15
CA ARG A 45 7.57 11.03 4.28
C ARG A 45 7.40 10.59 2.84
N TRP A 46 7.56 11.54 1.93
CA TRP A 46 7.61 11.23 0.51
C TRP A 46 8.84 10.37 0.23
N ILE A 47 8.60 9.11 -0.17
CA ILE A 47 9.65 8.16 -0.52
C ILE A 47 9.24 7.43 -1.80
N GLY A 48 10.22 7.21 -2.67
CA GLY A 48 10.05 6.37 -3.86
C GLY A 48 10.21 4.89 -3.51
N ALA A 49 11.15 4.23 -4.17
CA ALA A 49 11.49 2.84 -3.85
C ALA A 49 12.13 2.70 -2.47
N HIS A 50 11.71 1.69 -1.71
CA HIS A 50 12.33 1.33 -0.43
C HIS A 50 13.62 0.55 -0.73
N ALA A 51 14.78 1.19 -0.54
CA ALA A 51 16.08 0.65 -0.98
C ALA A 51 16.38 -0.75 -0.43
N THR A 52 15.98 -1.02 0.81
CA THR A 52 16.15 -2.32 1.49
C THR A 52 15.34 -3.45 0.87
N ASP A 53 14.34 -3.13 0.03
CA ASP A 53 13.40 -4.08 -0.54
C ASP A 53 13.66 -4.34 -2.03
N ALA A 54 14.63 -3.65 -2.63
CA ALA A 54 14.95 -3.73 -4.05
C ALA A 54 15.22 -5.18 -4.52
N TRP A 55 15.86 -5.99 -3.67
CA TRP A 55 16.15 -7.41 -3.93
C TRP A 55 14.90 -8.25 -4.21
N ALA A 56 13.73 -7.87 -3.68
CA ALA A 56 12.50 -8.62 -3.84
C ALA A 56 11.81 -8.37 -5.19
N GLY A 57 12.18 -7.30 -5.90
CA GLY A 57 11.51 -6.83 -7.12
C GLY A 57 11.44 -7.89 -8.22
N THR A 58 12.53 -8.62 -8.48
CA THR A 58 12.57 -9.70 -9.48
C THR A 58 11.57 -10.81 -9.20
N ARG A 59 11.55 -11.29 -7.95
CA ARG A 59 10.62 -12.35 -7.53
C ARG A 59 9.17 -11.87 -7.60
N MET A 60 8.90 -10.65 -7.12
CA MET A 60 7.56 -10.06 -7.13
C MET A 60 7.05 -9.86 -8.55
N PHE A 61 7.87 -9.34 -9.46
CA PHE A 61 7.53 -9.18 -10.88
C PHE A 61 7.13 -10.52 -11.52
N ARG A 62 7.96 -11.54 -11.37
CA ARG A 62 7.68 -12.89 -11.92
C ARG A 62 6.36 -13.44 -11.40
N ASN A 63 6.11 -13.31 -10.10
CA ASN A 63 4.87 -13.78 -9.48
C ASN A 63 3.66 -13.02 -10.01
N ALA A 64 3.76 -11.70 -10.15
CA ALA A 64 2.67 -10.85 -10.64
C ALA A 64 2.33 -11.14 -12.11
N VAL A 65 3.33 -11.34 -12.98
CA VAL A 65 3.11 -11.76 -14.37
C VAL A 65 2.39 -13.11 -14.43
N ARG A 66 2.84 -14.09 -13.64
CA ARG A 66 2.23 -15.43 -13.60
C ARG A 66 0.74 -15.41 -13.25
N VAL A 67 0.30 -14.48 -12.41
CA VAL A 67 -1.12 -14.35 -12.01
C VAL A 67 -1.86 -13.26 -12.79
N GLY A 68 -1.26 -12.74 -13.88
CA GLY A 68 -1.89 -11.76 -14.76
C GLY A 68 -2.06 -10.36 -14.16
N TRP A 69 -1.32 -10.00 -13.11
CA TRP A 69 -1.38 -8.67 -12.51
C TRP A 69 -0.47 -7.66 -13.21
N LEU A 70 0.58 -8.14 -13.87
CA LEU A 70 1.41 -7.35 -14.77
C LEU A 70 1.43 -8.01 -16.14
N ASP A 71 1.30 -7.19 -17.18
CA ASP A 71 1.51 -7.61 -18.56
C ASP A 71 2.98 -7.40 -18.97
N PRO A 72 3.74 -8.44 -19.38
CA PRO A 72 5.10 -8.28 -19.87
C PRO A 72 5.20 -7.55 -21.23
N GLY A 73 4.12 -7.48 -22.01
CA GLY A 73 4.04 -6.73 -23.27
C GLY A 73 3.95 -5.21 -23.07
N CYS A 74 3.34 -4.76 -21.98
CA CYS A 74 3.23 -3.35 -21.60
C CYS A 74 4.60 -2.66 -21.54
N LYS A 75 4.74 -1.51 -22.24
CA LYS A 75 6.00 -0.75 -22.30
C LYS A 75 6.54 -0.34 -20.93
N PHE A 76 5.67 -0.04 -19.97
CA PHE A 76 6.05 0.36 -18.61
C PHE A 76 6.44 -0.81 -17.70
N HIS A 77 6.07 -2.04 -18.08
CA HIS A 77 6.43 -3.25 -17.35
C HIS A 77 7.75 -3.89 -17.82
N ARG A 78 8.34 -3.31 -18.88
CA ARG A 78 9.69 -3.62 -19.35
C ARG A 78 10.72 -2.90 -18.49
N GLY A 79 11.95 -3.42 -18.49
CA GLY A 79 13.09 -2.81 -17.80
C GLY A 79 13.49 -3.48 -16.47
N ALA A 80 14.27 -2.75 -15.68
CA ALA A 80 14.96 -3.27 -14.51
C ALA A 80 13.98 -3.74 -13.42
N ARG A 81 14.05 -5.01 -13.03
CA ARG A 81 13.09 -5.64 -12.11
C ARG A 81 13.02 -5.07 -10.69
N PRO A 82 14.10 -4.51 -10.10
CA PRO A 82 14.03 -3.88 -8.78
C PRO A 82 12.96 -2.79 -8.67
N ARG A 83 12.58 -2.11 -9.77
CA ARG A 83 11.53 -1.08 -9.73
C ARG A 83 10.14 -1.58 -9.33
N PHE A 84 9.92 -2.90 -9.35
CA PHE A 84 8.66 -3.54 -8.96
C PHE A 84 8.62 -3.97 -7.47
N SER A 85 9.64 -3.59 -6.69
CA SER A 85 9.68 -3.79 -5.23
C SER A 85 8.70 -2.88 -4.48
N THR A 86 8.86 -2.78 -3.16
CA THR A 86 8.12 -1.87 -2.29
C THR A 86 8.40 -0.41 -2.64
N ARG A 87 7.35 0.39 -2.79
CA ARG A 87 7.40 1.81 -3.14
C ARG A 87 6.36 2.65 -2.42
N GLY A 88 6.61 3.95 -2.39
CA GLY A 88 5.65 4.94 -1.94
C GLY A 88 5.49 4.99 -0.43
N VAL A 89 4.69 5.96 0.01
CA VAL A 89 4.51 6.29 1.43
C VAL A 89 3.78 5.20 2.22
N HIS A 90 3.03 4.33 1.54
CA HIS A 90 2.30 3.20 2.14
C HIS A 90 3.03 1.86 2.02
N GLY A 91 4.28 1.82 1.55
CA GLY A 91 5.04 0.55 1.46
C GLY A 91 4.35 -0.49 0.56
N LEU A 92 3.91 -0.08 -0.63
CA LEU A 92 3.21 -0.95 -1.56
C LEU A 92 4.20 -1.70 -2.45
N SER A 93 4.09 -3.03 -2.52
CA SER A 93 4.75 -3.78 -3.60
C SER A 93 4.18 -3.33 -4.93
N ALA A 94 4.99 -2.68 -5.77
CA ALA A 94 4.52 -2.15 -7.03
C ALA A 94 4.03 -3.26 -7.97
N ALA A 95 4.68 -4.43 -7.94
CA ALA A 95 4.24 -5.60 -8.70
C ALA A 95 2.80 -6.04 -8.38
N TYR A 96 2.36 -5.89 -7.13
CA TYR A 96 1.07 -6.39 -6.66
C TYR A 96 0.00 -5.31 -6.58
N SER A 97 0.40 -4.04 -6.55
CA SER A 97 -0.48 -2.92 -6.28
C SER A 97 -0.86 -2.11 -7.52
N LEU A 98 -0.08 -2.14 -8.60
CA LEU A 98 -0.38 -1.39 -9.84
C LEU A 98 -1.80 -1.68 -10.38
N ARG A 99 -2.24 -2.93 -10.32
CA ARG A 99 -3.59 -3.36 -10.75
C ARG A 99 -4.75 -2.63 -10.07
N PHE A 100 -4.52 -2.01 -8.90
CA PHE A 100 -5.57 -1.25 -8.21
C PHE A 100 -5.75 0.15 -8.78
N ILE A 101 -4.84 0.63 -9.63
CA ILE A 101 -4.88 1.98 -10.21
C ILE A 101 -4.89 1.95 -11.74
N GLY A 102 -4.36 0.90 -12.38
CA GLY A 102 -4.40 0.72 -13.83
C GLY A 102 -3.68 -0.55 -14.29
N THR A 103 -3.67 -0.83 -15.60
CA THR A 103 -3.17 -2.08 -16.17
C THR A 103 -1.80 -1.97 -16.85
N CYS A 104 -1.42 -0.78 -17.34
CA CYS A 104 -0.13 -0.52 -17.97
C CYS A 104 0.39 0.84 -17.51
N LEU A 105 0.91 0.89 -16.28
CA LEU A 105 1.44 2.10 -15.66
C LEU A 105 2.88 1.86 -15.16
N PRO A 106 3.74 2.89 -15.16
CA PRO A 106 5.06 2.76 -14.56
C PRO A 106 4.93 2.60 -13.04
N PRO A 107 5.72 1.72 -12.40
CA PRO A 107 5.64 1.51 -10.95
C PRO A 107 5.92 2.78 -10.13
N GLU A 108 6.66 3.72 -10.70
CA GLU A 108 6.94 5.06 -10.16
C GLU A 108 5.67 5.87 -9.85
N VAL A 109 4.52 5.59 -10.48
CA VAL A 109 3.27 6.31 -10.13
C VAL A 109 2.86 6.10 -8.68
N LEU A 110 3.27 4.99 -8.06
CA LEU A 110 2.99 4.70 -6.64
C LEU A 110 3.85 5.54 -5.69
N ASP A 111 4.84 6.26 -6.20
CA ASP A 111 5.63 7.21 -5.42
C ASP A 111 4.83 8.48 -5.13
N VAL A 112 3.76 8.76 -5.91
CA VAL A 112 2.86 9.89 -5.65
C VAL A 112 1.97 9.56 -4.44
N PRO A 113 1.97 10.38 -3.36
CA PRO A 113 1.28 10.04 -2.11
C PRO A 113 -0.21 9.71 -2.28
N LEU A 114 -0.94 10.51 -3.06
CA LEU A 114 -2.37 10.26 -3.31
C LEU A 114 -2.61 8.97 -4.10
N VAL A 115 -1.79 8.67 -5.10
CA VAL A 115 -1.91 7.43 -5.89
C VAL A 115 -1.59 6.20 -5.02
N SER A 116 -0.54 6.31 -4.19
CA SER A 116 -0.19 5.30 -3.18
C SER A 116 -1.36 5.04 -2.23
N ALA A 117 -1.99 6.11 -1.72
CA ALA A 117 -3.13 6.02 -0.81
C ALA A 117 -4.35 5.37 -1.48
N ILE A 118 -4.69 5.75 -2.72
CA ILE A 118 -5.79 5.16 -3.48
C ILE A 118 -5.55 3.67 -3.72
N ALA A 119 -4.33 3.28 -4.11
CA ALA A 119 -3.98 1.87 -4.29
C ALA A 119 -4.10 1.07 -2.99
N ALA A 120 -3.62 1.63 -1.86
CA ALA A 120 -3.75 1.02 -0.54
C ALA A 120 -5.22 0.85 -0.12
N ALA A 121 -6.05 1.88 -0.32
CA ALA A 121 -7.47 1.87 0.02
C ALA A 121 -8.26 0.85 -0.84
N ARG A 122 -8.03 0.82 -2.17
CA ARG A 122 -8.64 -0.18 -3.05
C ARG A 122 -8.18 -1.60 -2.73
N ARG A 123 -6.91 -1.78 -2.32
CA ARG A 123 -6.41 -3.07 -1.82
C ARG A 123 -7.12 -3.49 -0.54
N ALA A 124 -7.32 -2.58 0.42
CA ALA A 124 -8.05 -2.85 1.66
C ALA A 124 -9.51 -3.27 1.38
N ARG A 125 -10.19 -2.57 0.46
CA ARG A 125 -11.53 -2.95 0.00
C ARG A 125 -11.56 -4.35 -0.63
N GLU A 126 -10.59 -4.65 -1.50
CA GLU A 126 -10.47 -5.97 -2.13
C GLU A 126 -10.17 -7.07 -1.11
N GLN A 127 -9.42 -6.77 -0.05
CA GLN A 127 -9.15 -7.71 1.04
C GLN A 127 -10.43 -8.09 1.79
N CYS A 128 -11.27 -7.10 2.10
CA CYS A 128 -12.59 -7.36 2.66
C CYS A 128 -13.43 -8.21 1.70
N ARG A 129 -13.50 -7.84 0.42
CA ARG A 129 -14.33 -8.55 -0.57
C ARG A 129 -13.90 -9.99 -0.82
N ARG A 130 -12.60 -10.27 -0.98
CA ARG A 130 -12.10 -11.60 -1.34
C ARG A 130 -11.79 -12.51 -0.16
N TYR A 131 -11.44 -11.93 0.98
CA TYR A 131 -10.90 -12.68 2.12
C TYR A 131 -11.64 -12.41 3.43
N ALA A 132 -12.78 -11.70 3.38
CA ALA A 132 -13.55 -11.28 4.56
C ALA A 132 -12.75 -10.46 5.59
N ALA A 133 -11.59 -9.91 5.20
CA ALA A 133 -10.76 -9.07 6.04
C ALA A 133 -11.31 -7.64 6.09
N CYS A 134 -12.45 -7.47 6.76
CA CYS A 134 -13.20 -6.21 6.79
C CYS A 134 -12.89 -5.34 8.01
N THR A 135 -12.05 -5.81 8.93
CA THR A 135 -11.59 -5.03 10.10
C THR A 135 -10.14 -4.59 9.92
N THR A 136 -9.75 -3.50 10.57
CA THR A 136 -8.36 -3.02 10.60
C THR A 136 -7.39 -4.10 11.07
N GLU A 137 -7.79 -4.91 12.06
CA GLU A 137 -6.95 -5.99 12.57
C GLU A 137 -6.72 -7.09 11.52
N THR A 138 -7.79 -7.57 10.89
CA THR A 138 -7.70 -8.64 9.90
C THR A 138 -6.93 -8.19 8.66
N ARG A 139 -7.14 -6.96 8.19
CA ARG A 139 -6.35 -6.35 7.11
C ARG A 139 -4.89 -6.18 7.48
N ARG A 140 -4.59 -5.70 8.69
CA ARG A 140 -3.21 -5.57 9.19
C ARG A 140 -2.49 -6.92 9.20
N ARG A 141 -3.16 -7.99 9.64
CA ARG A 141 -2.61 -9.35 9.59
C ARG A 141 -2.24 -9.76 8.17
N MET A 142 -3.10 -9.47 7.19
CA MET A 142 -2.80 -9.74 5.78
C MET A 142 -1.70 -8.83 5.21
N TRP A 143 -1.63 -7.57 5.65
CA TRP A 143 -0.66 -6.60 5.16
C TRP A 143 0.77 -6.94 5.59
N VAL A 144 0.95 -7.24 6.88
CA VAL A 144 2.25 -7.58 7.48
C VAL A 144 2.66 -9.03 7.16
N GLY A 145 1.69 -9.88 6.82
CA GLY A 145 1.83 -11.32 6.67
C GLY A 145 1.51 -12.05 7.97
N ALA A 146 0.67 -13.10 7.90
CA ALA A 146 0.10 -13.77 9.06
C ALA A 146 1.16 -14.27 10.06
N GLN A 147 2.20 -14.94 9.58
CA GLN A 147 3.27 -15.47 10.44
C GLN A 147 4.00 -14.35 11.23
N ARG A 148 4.30 -13.23 10.55
CA ARG A 148 4.97 -12.08 11.17
C ARG A 148 4.05 -11.38 12.17
N TYR A 149 2.78 -11.19 11.80
CA TYR A 149 1.77 -10.62 12.69
C TYR A 149 1.59 -11.47 13.97
N ASP A 150 1.44 -12.78 13.82
CA ASP A 150 1.22 -13.70 14.95
C ASP A 150 2.45 -13.75 15.88
N ARG A 151 3.67 -13.58 15.34
CA ARG A 151 4.90 -13.42 16.13
C ARG A 151 4.90 -12.10 16.91
N MET A 152 4.59 -10.98 16.26
CA MET A 152 4.52 -9.66 16.92
C MET A 152 3.47 -9.63 18.04
N ARG A 153 2.31 -10.26 17.83
CA ARG A 153 1.25 -10.34 18.83
C ARG A 153 1.69 -11.11 20.07
N ARG A 154 2.40 -12.23 19.89
CA ARG A 154 2.95 -13.04 20.99
C ARG A 154 4.07 -12.32 21.76
N ALA A 155 4.84 -11.48 21.09
CA ALA A 155 5.95 -10.75 21.70
C ALA A 155 5.51 -9.48 22.45
N ARG A 156 4.25 -9.04 22.32
CA ARG A 156 3.73 -7.95 23.15
C ARG A 156 3.40 -8.52 24.54
N PRO A 157 4.09 -8.13 25.61
CA PRO A 157 3.67 -8.49 26.95
C PRO A 157 2.23 -8.00 27.16
N SER A 158 1.40 -8.87 27.73
CA SER A 158 0.08 -8.50 28.23
C SER A 158 0.27 -7.29 29.14
N MET A 159 -0.14 -6.09 28.72
CA MET A 159 -0.40 -5.02 29.68
C MET A 159 -1.60 -5.50 30.48
N ALA A 160 -1.32 -6.15 31.60
CA ALA A 160 -2.31 -6.46 32.62
C ALA A 160 -3.07 -5.16 32.91
N GLN A 161 -4.40 -5.24 32.85
CA GLN A 161 -5.28 -4.18 33.31
C GLN A 161 -4.86 -3.81 34.74
N PRO A 162 -4.71 -2.51 35.08
CA PRO A 162 -4.52 -2.14 36.47
C PRO A 162 -5.75 -2.64 37.25
N GLY A 163 -5.52 -3.56 38.19
CA GLY A 163 -6.53 -4.05 39.10
C GLY A 163 -7.14 -2.88 39.83
N VAL A 164 -8.47 -2.80 39.81
CA VAL A 164 -9.24 -1.93 40.69
C VAL A 164 -9.12 -2.57 42.08
N GLY A 165 -8.36 -1.91 42.96
CA GLY A 165 -8.32 -2.17 44.39
C GLY A 165 -9.09 -1.09 45.13
#